data_AF-A0A3R9RXY8-F1
#
_entry.id   AF-A0A3R9RXY8-F1
#
_cell.length_a   1.000
_cell.length_b   1.000
_cell.length_c   1.000
_cell.angle_alpha   90.00
_cell.angle_beta   90.00
_cell.angle_gamma   90.00
#
_symmetry.space_group_name_H-M   'P 1'
#
loop_
_entity.id
_entity.type
_entity.pdbx_description
1 polymer ?
#
loop_
_entity_poly.entity_id
_entity_poly.type
_entity_poly.pdbx_seq_one_letter_code
_entity_poly.pdbx_strand_id
1 'polypeptide(L)'
;KAFLVAVERVKKLGYDVESIDFSAFNELAAALYNDAWVTERTVAVERMTTREKAHPVIAQIIAQADKFKAIDALQAEYNRAVLARKINLALQPFDALMVPTAPTIYTIAEVEADPLTKNAHMGAYTNFVNFADLSALALPNVLREDGLPSGVTFIAPAWHDQALANFAQLWQTETSLSLGKSTQHYQKSLEIQSNYSVQLAVVGAHLTGMPLNFQLTSRNATLLKKTQTADAYKLFALKNTTPPKPGLQCDAAGTSIEVEVWDVPLANFGAIVAEVPAPLGIGNLKLKDGTWVKGFICEAYAIQDAIDISHFGGWRAYIQSLNQTAQSVVSKNVGEVSI
;
A
#
# COMPACT_ATOMS: atom_id res chain seq x y z
N LYS A 1 18.04 -14.06 -11.83
CA LYS A 1 18.50 -14.47 -10.47
C LYS A 1 18.24 -13.38 -9.43
N ALA A 2 18.84 -12.18 -9.53
CA ALA A 2 18.65 -11.10 -8.55
C ALA A 2 17.18 -10.77 -8.25
N PHE A 3 16.34 -10.66 -9.29
CA PHE A 3 14.91 -10.41 -9.10
C PHE A 3 14.18 -11.52 -8.32
N LEU A 4 14.56 -12.79 -8.50
CA LEU A 4 13.97 -13.90 -7.72
C LEU A 4 14.32 -13.79 -6.23
N VAL A 5 15.51 -13.27 -5.90
CA VAL A 5 15.87 -12.98 -4.50
C VAL A 5 14.94 -11.91 -3.90
N ALA A 6 14.55 -10.91 -4.70
CA ALA A 6 13.59 -9.91 -4.25
C ALA A 6 12.20 -10.52 -4.00
N VAL A 7 11.71 -11.36 -4.90
CA VAL A 7 10.44 -12.10 -4.75
C VAL A 7 10.43 -12.91 -3.46
N GLU A 8 11.48 -13.68 -3.20
CA GLU A 8 11.57 -14.47 -1.96
C GLU A 8 11.69 -13.61 -0.71
N ARG A 9 12.32 -12.43 -0.79
CA ARG A 9 12.38 -11.48 0.32
C ARG A 9 11.00 -10.90 0.65
N VAL A 10 10.23 -10.49 -0.36
CA VAL A 10 8.87 -9.98 -0.17
C VAL A 10 7.99 -11.02 0.52
N LYS A 11 8.07 -12.30 0.11
CA LYS A 11 7.36 -13.40 0.78
C LYS A 11 7.79 -13.59 2.23
N LYS A 12 9.09 -13.52 2.54
CA LYS A 12 9.62 -13.61 3.91
C LYS A 12 9.15 -12.48 4.81
N LEU A 13 8.93 -11.29 4.24
CA LEU A 13 8.34 -10.15 4.94
C LEU A 13 6.82 -10.33 5.19
N GLY A 14 6.21 -11.43 4.71
CA GLY A 14 4.81 -11.77 4.97
C GLY A 14 3.83 -11.25 3.93
N TYR A 15 4.29 -10.81 2.77
CA TYR A 15 3.44 -10.33 1.69
C TYR A 15 3.13 -11.44 0.68
N ASP A 16 1.90 -11.43 0.18
CA ASP A 16 1.49 -12.28 -0.93
C ASP A 16 2.06 -11.77 -2.25
N VAL A 17 2.49 -12.70 -3.11
CA VAL A 17 3.08 -12.37 -4.41
C VAL A 17 2.40 -13.18 -5.50
N GLU A 18 1.82 -12.48 -6.47
CA GLU A 18 1.19 -13.05 -7.65
C GLU A 18 1.81 -12.47 -8.92
N SER A 19 1.85 -13.27 -9.99
CA SER A 19 2.25 -12.79 -11.32
C SER A 19 1.10 -12.03 -11.98
N ILE A 20 1.42 -10.90 -12.61
CA ILE A 20 0.48 -10.12 -13.41
C ILE A 20 0.85 -10.19 -14.89
N ASP A 21 -0.17 -10.19 -15.77
CA ASP A 21 0.04 -10.02 -17.20
C ASP A 21 0.58 -8.62 -17.50
N PHE A 22 1.78 -8.56 -18.05
CA PHE A 22 2.50 -7.31 -18.32
C PHE A 22 2.22 -6.71 -19.71
N SER A 23 1.30 -7.29 -20.48
CA SER A 23 1.07 -6.92 -21.89
C SER A 23 0.65 -5.45 -22.06
N ALA A 24 -0.34 -4.97 -21.29
CA ALA A 24 -0.80 -3.59 -21.37
C ALA A 24 0.29 -2.57 -20.96
N PHE A 25 1.17 -2.95 -20.04
CA PHE A 25 2.29 -2.13 -19.59
C PHE A 25 3.34 -1.97 -20.70
N ASN A 26 3.65 -3.07 -21.39
CA ASN A 26 4.54 -3.05 -22.56
C ASN A 26 3.95 -2.23 -23.71
N GLU A 27 2.65 -2.37 -23.98
CA GLU A 27 1.96 -1.56 -25.00
C GLU A 27 2.06 -0.06 -24.69
N LEU A 28 1.81 0.34 -23.44
CA LEU A 28 1.90 1.75 -23.03
C LEU A 28 3.34 2.26 -23.05
N ALA A 29 4.31 1.44 -22.65
CA ALA A 29 5.74 1.79 -22.72
C ALA A 29 6.22 1.96 -24.17
N ALA A 30 5.71 1.16 -25.11
CA ALA A 30 6.03 1.27 -26.52
C ALA A 30 5.42 2.55 -27.15
N ALA A 31 4.21 2.93 -26.73
CA ALA A 31 3.56 4.16 -27.17
C ALA A 31 4.43 5.41 -26.90
N LEU A 32 5.15 5.46 -25.78
CA LEU A 32 6.08 6.56 -25.46
C LEU A 32 7.14 6.81 -26.56
N TYR A 33 7.65 5.75 -27.19
CA TYR A 33 8.69 5.86 -28.20
C TYR A 33 8.16 5.92 -29.64
N ASN A 34 7.04 5.24 -29.90
CA ASN A 34 6.55 5.06 -31.26
C ASN A 34 5.51 6.10 -31.68
N ASP A 35 4.88 6.77 -30.73
CA ASP A 35 3.84 7.77 -30.99
C ASP A 35 4.34 9.21 -30.82
N ALA A 36 3.43 10.18 -30.91
CA ALA A 36 3.73 11.60 -30.97
C ALA A 36 4.26 12.22 -29.65
N TRP A 37 4.52 11.44 -28.60
CA TRP A 37 5.02 11.95 -27.31
C TRP A 37 6.40 12.62 -27.40
N VAL A 38 7.23 12.22 -28.37
CA VAL A 38 8.51 12.88 -28.64
C VAL A 38 8.35 14.36 -29.00
N THR A 39 7.17 14.80 -29.47
CA THR A 39 6.90 16.19 -29.81
C THR A 39 6.99 17.14 -28.61
N GLU A 40 6.75 16.66 -27.38
CA GLU A 40 6.97 17.46 -26.16
C GLU A 40 8.43 17.91 -26.02
N ARG A 41 9.39 17.06 -26.44
CA ARG A 41 10.82 17.40 -26.41
C ARG A 41 11.12 18.53 -27.38
N THR A 42 10.53 18.51 -28.57
CA THR A 42 10.66 19.58 -29.57
C THR A 42 10.16 20.90 -29.01
N VAL A 43 8.97 20.90 -28.40
CA VAL A 43 8.38 22.09 -27.77
C VAL A 43 9.28 22.68 -26.70
N ALA A 44 9.88 21.85 -25.85
CA ALA A 44 10.75 22.33 -24.77
C ALA A 44 12.12 22.81 -25.27
N VAL A 45 12.79 22.00 -26.12
CA VAL A 45 14.19 22.23 -26.51
C VAL A 45 14.33 23.37 -27.50
N GLU A 46 13.48 23.43 -28.54
CA GLU A 46 13.64 24.41 -29.63
C GLU A 46 13.31 25.85 -29.22
N ARG A 47 12.63 26.03 -28.09
CA ARG A 47 12.46 27.34 -27.47
C ARG A 47 13.76 27.89 -26.88
N MET A 48 14.73 27.03 -26.56
CA MET A 48 15.96 27.39 -25.85
C MET A 48 17.21 27.29 -26.72
N THR A 49 17.27 26.32 -27.62
CA THR A 49 18.45 26.07 -28.48
C THR A 49 18.04 25.43 -29.81
N THR A 50 18.94 25.44 -30.79
CA THR A 50 18.76 24.70 -32.04
C THR A 50 19.23 23.25 -31.89
N ARG A 51 18.67 22.32 -32.68
CA ARG A 51 18.97 20.88 -32.59
C ARG A 51 20.43 20.57 -32.94
N GLU A 52 21.06 21.36 -33.80
CA GLU A 52 22.45 21.16 -34.23
C GLU A 52 23.45 21.35 -33.08
N LYS A 53 23.03 22.07 -32.03
CA LYS A 53 23.83 22.25 -30.81
C LYS A 53 23.62 21.14 -29.79
N ALA A 54 22.64 20.26 -29.98
CA ALA A 54 22.40 19.12 -29.10
C ALA A 54 23.34 17.96 -29.43
N HIS A 55 23.49 17.03 -28.49
CA HIS A 55 24.20 15.77 -28.75
C HIS A 55 23.58 15.05 -29.96
N PRO A 56 24.37 14.46 -30.88
CA PRO A 56 23.85 13.89 -32.14
C PRO A 56 22.69 12.90 -31.95
N VAL A 57 22.80 12.00 -30.97
CA VAL A 57 21.72 11.04 -30.63
C VAL A 57 20.45 11.74 -30.14
N ILE A 58 20.58 12.80 -29.36
CA ILE A 58 19.43 13.59 -28.87
C ILE A 58 18.77 14.33 -30.04
N ALA A 59 19.57 14.97 -30.90
CA ALA A 59 19.07 15.64 -32.10
C ALA A 59 18.31 14.67 -33.02
N GLN A 60 18.84 13.45 -33.22
CA GLN A 60 18.17 12.39 -33.97
C GLN A 60 16.83 11.98 -33.34
N ILE A 61 16.76 11.83 -32.01
CA ILE A 61 15.51 11.49 -31.32
C ILE A 61 14.47 12.61 -31.48
N ILE A 62 14.86 13.86 -31.24
CA ILE A 62 13.95 15.01 -31.36
C ILE A 62 13.45 15.16 -32.80
N ALA A 63 14.29 14.89 -33.80
CA ALA A 63 13.90 14.94 -35.21
C ALA A 63 12.81 13.94 -35.61
N GLN A 64 12.60 12.87 -34.82
CA GLN A 64 11.48 11.97 -35.05
C GLN A 64 10.12 12.65 -34.82
N ALA A 65 10.07 13.78 -34.12
CA ALA A 65 8.86 14.57 -33.92
C ALA A 65 8.31 15.15 -35.23
N ASP A 66 9.17 15.43 -36.21
CA ASP A 66 8.82 16.15 -37.44
C ASP A 66 7.82 15.39 -38.34
N LYS A 67 7.71 14.07 -38.13
CA LYS A 67 6.77 13.22 -38.88
C LYS A 67 5.34 13.26 -38.33
N PHE A 68 5.13 13.80 -37.13
CA PHE A 68 3.83 13.81 -36.45
C PHE A 68 3.07 15.13 -36.63
N LYS A 69 1.75 15.02 -36.71
CA LYS A 69 0.80 16.13 -36.78
C LYS A 69 0.00 16.22 -35.48
N ALA A 70 -0.75 17.31 -35.31
CA ALA A 70 -1.63 17.49 -34.16
C ALA A 70 -2.65 16.35 -33.98
N ILE A 71 -3.15 15.76 -35.07
CA ILE A 71 -4.07 14.62 -35.01
C ILE A 71 -3.41 13.37 -34.44
N ASP A 72 -2.11 13.15 -34.70
CA ASP A 72 -1.37 12.00 -34.19
C ASP A 72 -1.15 12.13 -32.68
N ALA A 73 -0.93 13.35 -32.20
CA ALA A 73 -0.85 13.64 -30.77
C ALA A 73 -2.17 13.37 -30.03
N LEU A 74 -3.30 13.76 -30.62
CA LEU A 74 -4.62 13.46 -30.04
C LEU A 74 -4.89 11.95 -30.03
N GLN A 75 -4.55 11.23 -31.11
CA GLN A 75 -4.71 9.78 -31.16
C GLN A 75 -3.81 9.07 -30.12
N ALA A 76 -2.57 9.53 -29.95
CA ALA A 76 -1.65 9.02 -28.95
C ALA A 76 -2.20 9.22 -27.53
N GLU A 77 -2.80 10.37 -27.24
CA GLU A 77 -3.44 10.64 -25.95
C GLU A 77 -4.66 9.73 -25.71
N TYR A 78 -5.51 9.52 -26.71
CA TYR A 78 -6.66 8.61 -26.58
C TYR A 78 -6.20 7.18 -26.29
N ASN A 79 -5.18 6.71 -27.01
CA ASN A 79 -4.61 5.39 -26.80
C ASN A 79 -3.97 5.28 -25.40
N ARG A 80 -3.21 6.30 -24.97
CA ARG A 80 -2.62 6.38 -23.62
C ARG A 80 -3.70 6.27 -22.56
N ALA A 81 -4.78 7.03 -22.66
CA ALA A 81 -5.88 7.01 -21.70
C ALA A 81 -6.55 5.64 -21.58
N VAL A 82 -6.77 4.95 -22.70
CA VAL A 82 -7.32 3.57 -22.72
C VAL A 82 -6.38 2.59 -22.02
N LEU A 83 -5.09 2.63 -22.35
CA LEU A 83 -4.08 1.73 -21.77
C LEU A 83 -3.85 2.01 -20.28
N ALA A 84 -3.76 3.28 -19.89
CA ALA A 84 -3.66 3.69 -18.49
C ALA A 84 -4.85 3.17 -17.68
N ARG A 85 -6.08 3.25 -18.21
CA ARG A 85 -7.26 2.69 -17.54
C ARG A 85 -7.17 1.17 -17.38
N LYS A 86 -6.72 0.45 -18.40
CA LYS A 86 -6.52 -1.01 -18.32
C LYS A 86 -5.50 -1.37 -17.23
N ILE A 87 -4.36 -0.68 -17.21
CA ILE A 87 -3.32 -0.86 -16.18
C ILE A 87 -3.88 -0.60 -14.79
N ASN A 88 -4.57 0.53 -14.59
CA ASN A 88 -5.12 0.89 -13.28
C ASN A 88 -6.17 -0.10 -12.78
N LEU A 89 -6.98 -0.68 -13.68
CA LEU A 89 -7.91 -1.76 -13.32
C LEU A 89 -7.19 -3.07 -13.01
N ALA A 90 -6.15 -3.42 -13.77
CA ALA A 90 -5.35 -4.61 -13.52
C ALA A 90 -4.57 -4.53 -12.18
N LEU A 91 -4.21 -3.32 -11.75
CA LEU A 91 -3.52 -3.07 -10.48
C LEU A 91 -4.46 -2.98 -9.27
N GLN A 92 -5.78 -2.80 -9.44
CA GLN A 92 -6.73 -2.65 -8.31
C GLN A 92 -6.66 -3.77 -7.25
N PRO A 93 -6.45 -5.05 -7.60
CA PRO A 93 -6.35 -6.12 -6.61
C PRO A 93 -5.05 -6.13 -5.80
N PHE A 94 -4.08 -5.27 -6.15
CA PHE A 94 -2.72 -5.30 -5.59
C PHE A 94 -2.37 -3.99 -4.89
N ASP A 95 -1.59 -4.08 -3.81
CA ASP A 95 -1.08 -2.89 -3.11
C ASP A 95 0.07 -2.22 -3.87
N ALA A 96 0.90 -3.02 -4.55
CA ALA A 96 2.02 -2.55 -5.36
C ALA A 96 2.42 -3.58 -6.41
N LEU A 97 2.95 -3.07 -7.53
CA LEU A 97 3.66 -3.81 -8.54
C LEU A 97 5.16 -3.77 -8.24
N MET A 98 5.83 -4.92 -8.22
CA MET A 98 7.29 -5.02 -8.10
C MET A 98 7.91 -5.42 -9.43
N VAL A 99 8.84 -4.62 -9.94
CA VAL A 99 9.58 -4.89 -11.19
C VAL A 99 11.09 -4.79 -10.97
N PRO A 100 11.92 -5.42 -11.82
CA PRO A 100 13.33 -5.04 -11.90
C PRO A 100 13.44 -3.54 -12.24
N THR A 101 14.34 -2.81 -11.58
CA THR A 101 14.54 -1.39 -11.91
C THR A 101 15.04 -1.20 -13.34
N ALA A 102 15.90 -2.11 -13.80
CA ALA A 102 16.37 -2.21 -15.16
C ALA A 102 16.64 -3.70 -15.48
N PRO A 103 16.56 -4.13 -16.75
CA PRO A 103 16.80 -5.52 -17.10
C PRO A 103 18.27 -5.92 -16.96
N THR A 104 19.19 -4.96 -17.13
CA THR A 104 20.64 -5.20 -17.09
C THR A 104 21.41 -3.92 -16.76
N ILE A 105 22.74 -3.99 -16.81
CA ILE A 105 23.67 -2.87 -16.76
C ILE A 105 24.62 -3.02 -17.95
N TYR A 106 24.88 -1.93 -18.68
CA TYR A 106 25.80 -1.91 -19.81
C TYR A 106 27.11 -1.18 -19.44
N THR A 107 28.20 -1.58 -20.07
CA THR A 107 29.44 -0.83 -20.09
C THR A 107 29.30 0.43 -20.93
N ILE A 108 30.19 1.40 -20.71
CA ILE A 108 30.22 2.64 -21.51
C ILE A 108 30.45 2.33 -22.99
N ALA A 109 31.43 1.48 -23.30
CA ALA A 109 31.76 1.10 -24.68
C ALA A 109 30.59 0.42 -25.40
N GLU A 110 29.82 -0.40 -24.68
CA GLU A 110 28.59 -0.96 -25.22
C GLU A 110 27.59 0.14 -25.58
N VAL A 111 27.31 1.08 -24.69
CA VAL A 111 26.36 2.17 -24.97
C VAL A 111 26.84 3.03 -26.14
N GLU A 112 28.13 3.37 -26.22
CA GLU A 112 28.69 4.14 -27.34
C GLU A 112 28.55 3.43 -28.69
N ALA A 113 28.67 2.10 -28.70
CA ALA A 113 28.51 1.30 -29.91
C ALA A 113 27.05 1.16 -30.40
N ASP A 114 26.07 1.26 -29.50
CA ASP A 114 24.64 1.13 -29.85
C ASP A 114 23.74 1.91 -28.86
N PRO A 115 23.75 3.25 -28.94
CA PRO A 115 23.15 4.10 -27.90
C PRO A 115 21.61 4.04 -27.90
N LEU A 116 20.99 3.81 -29.05
CA LEU A 116 19.53 3.81 -29.18
C LEU A 116 18.91 2.52 -28.63
N THR A 117 19.39 1.36 -29.10
CA THR A 117 18.84 0.05 -28.70
C THR A 117 19.07 -0.20 -27.22
N LYS A 118 20.28 0.08 -26.72
CA LYS A 118 20.62 -0.13 -25.31
C LYS A 118 19.82 0.77 -24.40
N ASN A 119 19.60 2.03 -24.78
CA ASN A 119 18.72 2.93 -24.03
C ASN A 119 17.26 2.43 -24.02
N ALA A 120 16.75 1.95 -25.16
CA ALA A 120 15.40 1.39 -25.24
C ALA A 120 15.23 0.17 -24.31
N HIS A 121 16.22 -0.73 -24.27
CA HIS A 121 16.22 -1.87 -23.34
C HIS A 121 16.13 -1.43 -21.88
N MET A 122 16.85 -0.38 -21.48
CA MET A 122 16.84 0.10 -20.09
C MET A 122 15.46 0.63 -19.65
N GLY A 123 14.59 1.01 -20.60
CA GLY A 123 13.24 1.52 -20.32
C GLY A 123 12.15 0.46 -20.12
N ALA A 124 12.49 -0.83 -20.17
CA ALA A 124 11.51 -1.93 -20.21
C ALA A 124 10.50 -1.93 -19.06
N TYR A 125 10.89 -1.43 -17.88
CA TYR A 125 10.06 -1.45 -16.67
C TYR A 125 9.72 -0.07 -16.11
N THR A 126 10.10 1.02 -16.81
CA THR A 126 9.99 2.39 -16.28
C THR A 126 9.00 3.25 -17.06
N ASN A 127 8.86 3.02 -18.36
CA ASN A 127 8.26 4.01 -19.26
C ASN A 127 6.75 4.18 -19.13
N PHE A 128 6.04 3.15 -18.66
CA PHE A 128 4.59 3.21 -18.48
C PHE A 128 4.17 3.98 -17.22
N VAL A 129 5.06 4.12 -16.22
CA VAL A 129 4.73 4.58 -14.87
C VAL A 129 4.07 5.96 -14.90
N ASN A 130 4.74 6.94 -15.53
CA ASN A 130 4.21 8.30 -15.64
C ASN A 130 2.93 8.36 -16.48
N PHE A 131 2.85 7.58 -17.56
CA PHE A 131 1.70 7.59 -18.47
C PHE A 131 0.46 6.95 -17.87
N ALA A 132 0.63 6.08 -16.88
CA ALA A 132 -0.47 5.45 -16.14
C ALA A 132 -0.87 6.22 -14.87
N ASP A 133 -0.20 7.34 -14.55
CA ASP A 133 -0.38 8.11 -13.30
C ASP A 133 -0.11 7.27 -12.05
N LEU A 134 1.09 6.69 -12.00
CA LEU A 134 1.57 5.84 -10.91
C LEU A 134 2.71 6.50 -10.15
N SER A 135 2.87 6.13 -8.88
CA SER A 135 4.03 6.45 -8.06
C SER A 135 5.03 5.29 -8.08
N ALA A 136 6.32 5.57 -7.91
CA ALA A 136 7.35 4.54 -7.93
C ALA A 136 8.55 4.88 -7.04
N LEU A 137 9.11 3.85 -6.41
CA LEU A 137 10.32 3.95 -5.60
C LEU A 137 11.29 2.81 -5.92
N ALA A 138 12.46 3.17 -6.45
CA ALA A 138 13.54 2.23 -6.74
C ALA A 138 14.40 1.98 -5.49
N LEU A 139 14.66 0.72 -5.19
CA LEU A 139 15.36 0.27 -3.99
C LEU A 139 16.48 -0.72 -4.35
N PRO A 140 17.62 -0.67 -3.62
CA PRO A 140 18.68 -1.67 -3.80
C PRO A 140 18.18 -3.04 -3.35
N ASN A 141 18.57 -4.09 -4.06
CA ASN A 141 18.11 -5.46 -3.78
C ASN A 141 19.27 -6.38 -3.37
N VAL A 142 20.30 -6.48 -4.21
CA VAL A 142 21.48 -7.31 -3.98
C VAL A 142 22.71 -6.72 -4.67
N LEU A 143 23.89 -7.05 -4.16
CA LEU A 143 25.12 -7.05 -4.96
C LEU A 143 25.20 -8.38 -5.71
N ARG A 144 25.39 -8.34 -7.03
CA ARG A 144 25.52 -9.54 -7.84
C ARG A 144 26.89 -10.21 -7.62
N GLU A 145 27.03 -11.44 -8.09
CA GLU A 145 28.30 -12.21 -8.03
C GLU A 145 29.47 -11.49 -8.71
N ASP A 146 29.21 -10.64 -9.71
CA ASP A 146 30.21 -9.83 -10.41
C ASP A 146 30.51 -8.48 -9.72
N GLY A 147 29.98 -8.25 -8.52
CA GLY A 147 30.22 -7.04 -7.74
C GLY A 147 29.43 -5.81 -8.19
N LEU A 148 28.48 -5.95 -9.13
CA LEU A 148 27.62 -4.84 -9.57
C LEU A 148 26.26 -4.87 -8.87
N PRO A 149 25.64 -3.71 -8.58
CA PRO A 149 24.36 -3.66 -7.87
C PRO A 149 23.19 -4.04 -8.78
N SER A 150 22.15 -4.61 -8.18
CA SER A 150 20.83 -4.80 -8.80
C SER A 150 19.76 -4.23 -7.88
N GLY A 151 18.75 -3.58 -8.47
CA GLY A 151 17.64 -2.97 -7.78
C GLY A 151 16.29 -3.53 -8.21
N VAL A 152 15.28 -3.24 -7.40
CA VAL A 152 13.87 -3.44 -7.72
C VAL A 152 13.13 -2.12 -7.55
N THR A 153 12.11 -1.89 -8.37
CA THR A 153 11.23 -0.74 -8.23
C THR A 153 9.86 -1.22 -7.80
N PHE A 154 9.36 -0.63 -6.72
CA PHE A 154 7.98 -0.80 -6.28
C PHE A 154 7.15 0.34 -6.85
N ILE A 155 6.05 0.00 -7.50
CA ILE A 155 5.17 0.91 -8.22
C ILE A 155 3.78 0.78 -7.61
N ALA A 156 3.16 1.89 -7.26
CA ALA A 156 1.83 1.93 -6.65
C ALA A 156 0.97 2.99 -7.36
N PRO A 157 -0.35 3.05 -7.09
CA PRO A 157 -1.18 4.13 -7.62
C PRO A 157 -0.64 5.52 -7.26
N ALA A 158 -1.10 6.57 -7.95
CA ALA A 158 -0.80 7.94 -7.58
C ALA A 158 -1.01 8.18 -6.07
N TRP A 159 -0.17 9.06 -5.49
CA TRP A 159 -0.23 9.48 -4.08
C TRP A 159 0.12 8.41 -3.03
N HIS A 160 0.69 7.28 -3.44
CA HIS A 160 1.16 6.23 -2.54
C HIS A 160 2.64 6.38 -2.14
N ASP A 161 3.27 7.52 -2.43
CA ASP A 161 4.67 7.81 -2.13
C ASP A 161 5.01 7.58 -0.65
N GLN A 162 4.11 7.95 0.26
CA GLN A 162 4.30 7.73 1.69
C GLN A 162 4.29 6.25 2.07
N ALA A 163 3.40 5.46 1.47
CA ALA A 163 3.32 4.02 1.69
C ALA A 163 4.56 3.31 1.13
N LEU A 164 4.96 3.68 -0.09
CA LEU A 164 6.21 3.21 -0.71
C LEU A 164 7.43 3.56 0.15
N ALA A 165 7.50 4.78 0.68
CA ALA A 165 8.61 5.21 1.52
C ALA A 165 8.65 4.46 2.85
N ASN A 166 7.50 4.24 3.51
CA ASN A 166 7.42 3.42 4.72
C ASN A 166 7.88 1.97 4.45
N PHE A 167 7.40 1.36 3.37
CA PHE A 167 7.85 0.04 2.94
C PHE A 167 9.35 0.01 2.62
N ALA A 168 9.89 1.06 2.02
CA ALA A 168 11.32 1.17 1.74
C ALA A 168 12.18 1.18 2.99
N GLN A 169 11.71 1.75 4.11
CA GLN A 169 12.44 1.68 5.38
C GLN A 169 12.56 0.23 5.88
N LEU A 170 11.49 -0.56 5.75
CA LEU A 170 11.50 -1.99 6.06
C LEU A 170 12.43 -2.75 5.11
N TRP A 171 12.30 -2.50 3.81
CA TRP A 171 13.11 -3.15 2.77
C TRP A 171 14.62 -2.89 2.93
N GLN A 172 15.01 -1.64 3.22
CA GLN A 172 16.42 -1.31 3.43
C GLN A 172 16.99 -1.94 4.71
N THR A 173 16.18 -2.07 5.75
CA THR A 173 16.57 -2.78 6.98
C THR A 173 16.82 -4.26 6.68
N GLU A 174 15.92 -4.91 5.92
CA GLU A 174 16.02 -6.33 5.55
C GLU A 174 17.16 -6.61 4.57
N THR A 175 17.41 -5.73 3.60
CA THR A 175 18.51 -5.91 2.65
C THR A 175 19.87 -5.68 3.28
N SER A 176 19.96 -4.79 4.27
CA SER A 176 21.18 -4.46 5.02
C SER A 176 22.38 -4.12 4.11
N LEU A 177 22.13 -3.57 2.93
CA LEU A 177 23.17 -3.17 1.98
C LEU A 177 23.82 -1.84 2.41
N SER A 178 25.06 -1.65 1.99
CA SER A 178 25.74 -0.36 2.15
C SER A 178 25.14 0.71 1.24
N LEU A 179 25.14 1.95 1.70
CA LEU A 179 24.66 3.11 0.95
C LEU A 179 25.67 3.50 -0.12
N GLY A 180 25.31 3.28 -1.39
CA GLY A 180 26.19 3.58 -2.52
C GLY A 180 27.54 2.86 -2.42
N LYS A 181 28.63 3.61 -2.57
CA LYS A 181 30.01 3.10 -2.41
C LYS A 181 30.57 3.26 -0.99
N SER A 182 29.75 3.69 -0.03
CA SER A 182 30.20 3.90 1.35
C SER A 182 30.21 2.59 2.15
N THR A 183 30.69 2.65 3.40
CA THR A 183 30.54 1.58 4.40
C THR A 183 29.34 1.82 5.32
N GLN A 184 28.53 2.84 5.07
CA GLN A 184 27.37 3.16 5.88
C GLN A 184 26.21 2.24 5.50
N HIS A 185 25.44 1.79 6.49
CA HIS A 185 24.20 1.05 6.26
C HIS A 185 23.01 1.97 6.51
N TYR A 186 21.87 1.65 5.89
CA TYR A 186 20.64 2.36 6.18
C TYR A 186 20.30 2.28 7.67
N GLN A 187 19.98 3.43 8.25
CA GLN A 187 19.47 3.56 9.61
C GLN A 187 18.21 4.41 9.55
N LYS A 188 17.11 3.89 10.08
CA LYS A 188 15.86 4.65 10.16
C LYS A 188 16.07 5.86 11.08
N SER A 189 15.90 7.05 10.54
CA SER A 189 16.10 8.33 11.24
C SER A 189 14.86 9.22 11.31
N LEU A 190 13.80 8.84 10.59
CA LEU A 190 12.55 9.58 10.44
C LEU A 190 11.38 8.61 10.52
N GLU A 191 10.34 9.01 11.26
CA GLU A 191 9.01 8.43 11.16
C GLU A 191 8.23 9.14 10.04
N ILE A 192 7.74 8.37 9.06
CA ILE A 192 7.03 8.93 7.91
C ILE A 192 5.52 8.88 8.18
N GLN A 193 4.93 10.03 8.49
CA GLN A 193 3.52 10.17 8.87
C GLN A 193 2.77 11.16 7.97
N SER A 194 1.44 11.00 7.91
CA SER A 194 0.55 11.90 7.15
C SER A 194 -0.15 12.88 8.06
N ASN A 195 -0.06 14.17 7.77
CA ASN A 195 -0.90 15.19 8.42
C ASN A 195 -2.35 15.18 7.89
N TYR A 196 -2.66 14.36 6.87
CA TYR A 196 -3.98 14.25 6.24
C TYR A 196 -4.67 12.93 6.57
N SER A 197 -4.42 12.42 7.77
CA SER A 197 -5.01 11.18 8.28
C SER A 197 -5.56 11.36 9.70
N VAL A 198 -6.44 10.45 10.08
CA VAL A 198 -6.99 10.34 11.43
C VAL A 198 -6.62 8.98 11.99
N GLN A 199 -5.91 8.95 13.10
CA GLN A 199 -5.68 7.74 13.86
C GLN A 199 -6.98 7.30 14.54
N LEU A 200 -7.49 6.15 14.13
CA LEU A 200 -8.72 5.55 14.61
C LEU A 200 -8.42 4.20 15.27
N ALA A 201 -8.58 4.13 16.58
CA ALA A 201 -8.57 2.89 17.34
C ALA A 201 -9.89 2.14 17.18
N VAL A 202 -9.80 0.88 16.76
CA VAL A 202 -10.91 -0.06 16.66
C VAL A 202 -10.72 -1.22 17.64
N VAL A 203 -11.82 -1.67 18.23
CA VAL A 203 -11.83 -2.61 19.36
C VAL A 203 -12.72 -3.83 19.11
N GLY A 204 -13.45 -3.85 17.99
CA GLY A 204 -14.54 -4.80 17.77
C GLY A 204 -14.58 -5.40 16.38
N ALA A 205 -15.76 -5.35 15.74
CA ALA A 205 -16.01 -5.96 14.45
C ALA A 205 -15.12 -5.43 13.30
N HIS A 206 -14.46 -4.29 13.49
CA HIS A 206 -13.52 -3.69 12.54
C HIS A 206 -12.06 -4.15 12.70
N LEU A 207 -11.71 -4.93 13.72
CA LEU A 207 -10.35 -5.49 13.87
C LEU A 207 -9.98 -6.38 12.65
N THR A 208 -8.71 -6.50 12.28
CA THR A 208 -8.24 -7.32 11.13
C THR A 208 -8.87 -8.72 11.11
N GLY A 209 -9.50 -9.14 10.01
CA GLY A 209 -10.14 -10.46 9.94
C GLY A 209 -11.44 -10.60 10.75
N MET A 210 -11.95 -9.51 11.33
CA MET A 210 -13.34 -9.44 11.83
C MET A 210 -14.29 -8.95 10.73
N PRO A 211 -15.61 -9.21 10.84
CA PRO A 211 -16.54 -9.09 9.72
C PRO A 211 -16.71 -7.69 9.10
N LEU A 212 -16.37 -6.62 9.83
CA LEU A 212 -16.51 -5.24 9.37
C LEU A 212 -15.16 -4.57 9.05
N ASN A 213 -14.04 -5.30 9.07
CA ASN A 213 -12.74 -4.73 8.74
C ASN A 213 -12.70 -4.16 7.31
N PHE A 214 -13.50 -4.72 6.39
CA PHE A 214 -13.64 -4.20 5.02
C PHE A 214 -14.07 -2.73 4.99
N GLN A 215 -14.80 -2.24 6.00
CA GLN A 215 -15.20 -0.83 6.06
C GLN A 215 -14.01 0.10 6.26
N LEU A 216 -12.90 -0.38 6.85
CA LEU A 216 -11.64 0.35 6.94
C LEU A 216 -10.83 0.22 5.64
N THR A 217 -10.62 -1.02 5.19
CA THR A 217 -9.73 -1.29 4.05
C THR A 217 -10.29 -0.74 2.73
N SER A 218 -11.61 -0.77 2.52
CA SER A 218 -12.26 -0.17 1.34
C SER A 218 -12.17 1.37 1.30
N ARG A 219 -11.67 1.99 2.36
CA ARG A 219 -11.48 3.44 2.51
C ARG A 219 -10.00 3.80 2.60
N ASN A 220 -9.13 2.88 2.18
CA ASN A 220 -7.69 3.01 2.18
C ASN A 220 -7.12 3.29 3.58
N ALA A 221 -7.79 2.82 4.63
CA ALA A 221 -7.22 2.86 5.96
C ALA A 221 -6.11 1.82 6.08
N THR A 222 -5.00 2.19 6.73
CA THR A 222 -3.85 1.32 6.91
C THR A 222 -3.66 1.00 8.38
N LEU A 223 -3.38 -0.27 8.70
CA LEU A 223 -3.11 -0.67 10.08
C LEU A 223 -1.74 -0.13 10.51
N LEU A 224 -1.73 0.72 11.53
CA LEU A 224 -0.47 1.25 12.09
C LEU A 224 0.12 0.32 13.14
N LYS A 225 -0.69 -0.08 14.12
CA LYS A 225 -0.22 -0.91 15.23
C LYS A 225 -1.35 -1.66 15.92
N LYS A 226 -1.00 -2.84 16.43
CA LYS A 226 -1.78 -3.58 17.44
C LYS A 226 -1.27 -3.16 18.81
N THR A 227 -2.15 -2.72 19.70
CA THR A 227 -1.80 -2.19 21.02
C THR A 227 -2.95 -2.38 22.00
N GLN A 228 -2.91 -1.70 23.14
CA GLN A 228 -3.96 -1.68 24.14
C GLN A 228 -4.37 -0.24 24.47
N THR A 229 -5.58 -0.07 24.98
CA THR A 229 -5.98 1.15 25.69
C THR A 229 -5.17 1.33 26.98
N ALA A 230 -5.26 2.51 27.60
CA ALA A 230 -4.88 2.69 29.00
C ALA A 230 -5.68 1.76 29.93
N ASP A 231 -5.28 1.67 31.19
CA ASP A 231 -5.90 0.85 32.25
C ASP A 231 -7.19 1.45 32.84
N ALA A 232 -8.01 2.07 31.99
CA ALA A 232 -9.20 2.80 32.38
C ALA A 232 -10.39 2.54 31.45
N TYR A 233 -10.52 1.30 30.96
CA TYR A 233 -11.59 0.94 30.03
C TYR A 233 -12.30 -0.35 30.42
N LYS A 234 -13.62 -0.38 30.21
CA LYS A 234 -14.44 -1.60 30.24
C LYS A 234 -14.96 -1.92 28.85
N LEU A 235 -14.98 -3.21 28.54
CA LEU A 235 -15.49 -3.74 27.27
C LEU A 235 -16.76 -4.53 27.52
N PHE A 236 -17.80 -4.23 26.77
CA PHE A 236 -19.11 -4.87 26.90
C PHE A 236 -19.53 -5.55 25.60
N ALA A 237 -20.15 -6.72 25.66
CA ALA A 237 -20.83 -7.32 24.52
C ALA A 237 -22.27 -6.80 24.44
N LEU A 238 -22.59 -6.06 23.37
CA LEU A 238 -23.90 -5.44 23.20
C LEU A 238 -24.95 -6.45 22.74
N LYS A 239 -26.14 -6.39 23.34
CA LYS A 239 -27.29 -7.21 22.93
C LYS A 239 -27.86 -6.73 21.59
N ASN A 240 -28.48 -7.65 20.85
CA ASN A 240 -29.26 -7.35 19.64
C ASN A 240 -28.49 -6.61 18.53
N THR A 241 -27.18 -6.87 18.41
CA THR A 241 -26.36 -6.33 17.32
C THR A 241 -26.01 -7.41 16.31
N THR A 242 -26.19 -7.11 15.03
CA THR A 242 -25.79 -7.98 13.90
C THR A 242 -24.87 -7.20 12.95
N PRO A 243 -23.63 -7.66 12.68
CA PRO A 243 -22.93 -8.70 13.46
C PRO A 243 -22.77 -8.30 14.94
N PRO A 244 -22.43 -9.23 15.85
CA PRO A 244 -22.16 -8.90 17.25
C PRO A 244 -21.12 -7.79 17.35
N LYS A 245 -21.38 -6.80 18.22
CA LYS A 245 -20.51 -5.63 18.41
C LYS A 245 -20.19 -5.41 19.89
N PRO A 246 -18.97 -4.98 20.22
CA PRO A 246 -18.68 -4.50 21.56
C PRO A 246 -19.04 -3.02 21.73
N GLY A 247 -19.27 -2.62 22.98
CA GLY A 247 -19.25 -1.24 23.43
C GLY A 247 -18.05 -1.01 24.34
N LEU A 248 -17.27 0.03 24.05
CA LEU A 248 -16.13 0.44 24.88
C LEU A 248 -16.51 1.66 25.72
N GLN A 249 -16.23 1.60 27.01
CA GLN A 249 -16.51 2.67 27.96
C GLN A 249 -15.24 3.04 28.72
N CYS A 250 -14.99 4.34 28.89
CA CYS A 250 -13.97 4.83 29.81
C CYS A 250 -14.50 4.71 31.25
N ASP A 251 -13.76 4.03 32.12
CA ASP A 251 -14.08 3.81 33.53
C ASP A 251 -12.76 3.70 34.32
N ALA A 252 -12.61 4.48 35.39
CA ALA A 252 -11.40 4.48 36.22
C ALA A 252 -11.12 3.14 36.90
N ALA A 253 -12.14 2.29 37.08
CA ALA A 253 -12.01 0.93 37.59
C ALA A 253 -11.89 -0.13 36.46
N GLY A 254 -11.60 0.32 35.23
CA GLY A 254 -11.43 -0.53 34.06
C GLY A 254 -10.06 -1.22 34.00
N THR A 255 -9.78 -1.79 32.84
CA THR A 255 -8.52 -2.47 32.50
C THR A 255 -8.06 -2.04 31.10
N SER A 256 -6.89 -2.52 30.68
CA SER A 256 -6.40 -2.34 29.32
C SER A 256 -7.11 -3.29 28.36
N ILE A 257 -7.63 -2.78 27.25
CA ILE A 257 -8.34 -3.54 26.23
C ILE A 257 -7.54 -3.54 24.92
N GLU A 258 -7.41 -4.70 24.28
CA GLU A 258 -6.80 -4.85 22.95
C GLU A 258 -7.50 -3.98 21.91
N VAL A 259 -6.71 -3.21 21.16
CA VAL A 259 -7.19 -2.39 20.04
C VAL A 259 -6.20 -2.45 18.87
N GLU A 260 -6.71 -2.16 17.67
CA GLU A 260 -5.89 -1.84 16.51
C GLU A 260 -6.03 -0.36 16.20
N VAL A 261 -4.92 0.33 15.98
CA VAL A 261 -4.90 1.73 15.54
C VAL A 261 -4.69 1.74 14.04
N TRP A 262 -5.62 2.38 13.33
CA TRP A 262 -5.61 2.52 11.88
C TRP A 262 -5.42 3.99 11.49
N ASP A 263 -4.58 4.25 10.50
CA ASP A 263 -4.52 5.55 9.84
C ASP A 263 -5.59 5.60 8.75
N VAL A 264 -6.60 6.45 8.96
CA VAL A 264 -7.69 6.65 7.99
C VAL A 264 -7.45 7.95 7.23
N PRO A 265 -7.44 7.96 5.89
CA PRO A 265 -7.37 9.20 5.12
C PRO A 265 -8.49 10.17 5.51
N LEU A 266 -8.14 11.43 5.77
CA LEU A 266 -9.08 12.44 6.25
C LEU A 266 -10.29 12.60 5.30
N ALA A 267 -10.05 12.52 3.99
CA ALA A 267 -11.07 12.58 2.96
C ALA A 267 -12.12 11.45 3.04
N ASN A 268 -11.74 10.29 3.60
CA ASN A 268 -12.60 9.11 3.70
C ASN A 268 -13.21 8.91 5.09
N PHE A 269 -12.76 9.69 6.09
CA PHE A 269 -13.18 9.50 7.48
C PHE A 269 -14.69 9.69 7.68
N GLY A 270 -15.30 10.68 7.02
CA GLY A 270 -16.74 10.92 7.09
C GLY A 270 -17.59 9.73 6.67
N ALA A 271 -17.12 8.95 5.68
CA ALA A 271 -17.81 7.75 5.22
C ALA A 271 -17.76 6.60 6.26
N ILE A 272 -16.72 6.54 7.10
CA ILE A 272 -16.68 5.60 8.22
C ILE A 272 -17.71 6.02 9.27
N VAL A 273 -17.69 7.31 9.66
CA VAL A 273 -18.58 7.85 10.70
C VAL A 273 -20.06 7.66 10.32
N ALA A 274 -20.40 7.88 9.05
CA ALA A 274 -21.78 7.70 8.55
C ALA A 274 -22.29 6.24 8.67
N GLU A 275 -21.39 5.25 8.69
CA GLU A 275 -21.74 3.83 8.85
C GLU A 275 -21.71 3.35 10.30
N VAL A 276 -21.50 4.24 11.28
CA VAL A 276 -21.55 3.90 12.71
C VAL A 276 -22.99 4.08 13.22
N PRO A 277 -23.77 3.01 13.42
CA PRO A 277 -25.12 3.13 13.95
C PRO A 277 -25.11 3.33 15.47
N ALA A 278 -26.19 3.91 15.99
CA ALA A 278 -26.48 3.84 17.42
C ALA A 278 -26.46 2.35 17.89
N PRO A 279 -25.93 2.06 19.10
CA PRO A 279 -25.50 2.99 20.15
C PRO A 279 -24.00 3.37 20.09
N LEU A 280 -23.34 3.14 18.96
CA LEU A 280 -21.92 3.41 18.81
C LEU A 280 -21.69 4.85 18.36
N GLY A 281 -20.54 5.39 18.73
CA GLY A 281 -20.06 6.68 18.24
C GLY A 281 -18.54 6.70 18.12
N ILE A 282 -18.00 7.77 17.52
CA ILE A 282 -16.56 8.00 17.46
C ILE A 282 -16.18 9.11 18.43
N GLY A 283 -15.42 8.75 19.47
CA GLY A 283 -14.92 9.64 20.51
C GLY A 283 -13.39 9.72 20.51
N ASN A 284 -12.82 9.95 21.69
CA ASN A 284 -11.38 9.90 21.91
C ASN A 284 -11.05 8.73 22.85
N LEU A 285 -9.98 8.00 22.54
CA LEU A 285 -9.44 6.92 23.36
C LEU A 285 -8.00 7.23 23.74
N LYS A 286 -7.64 6.90 24.98
CA LYS A 286 -6.27 6.95 25.48
C LYS A 286 -5.64 5.58 25.35
N LEU A 287 -4.51 5.50 24.66
CA LEU A 287 -3.73 4.28 24.48
C LEU A 287 -2.81 4.04 25.68
N LYS A 288 -2.27 2.83 25.79
CA LYS A 288 -1.35 2.42 26.87
C LYS A 288 -0.07 3.27 26.95
N ASP A 289 0.37 3.81 25.82
CA ASP A 289 1.51 4.73 25.73
C ASP A 289 1.16 6.19 26.14
N GLY A 290 -0.08 6.43 26.55
CA GLY A 290 -0.58 7.74 26.98
C GLY A 290 -1.07 8.63 25.84
N THR A 291 -0.88 8.24 24.58
CA THR A 291 -1.37 8.99 23.41
C THR A 291 -2.89 8.96 23.30
N TRP A 292 -3.46 10.02 22.73
CA TRP A 292 -4.88 10.14 22.44
C TRP A 292 -5.15 9.99 20.95
N VAL A 293 -6.11 9.14 20.60
CA VAL A 293 -6.55 8.88 19.23
C VAL A 293 -8.07 8.93 19.13
N LYS A 294 -8.63 8.98 17.92
CA LYS A 294 -10.07 8.72 17.76
C LYS A 294 -10.35 7.25 18.00
N GLY A 295 -11.58 6.91 18.40
CA GLY A 295 -11.95 5.51 18.53
C GLY A 295 -13.42 5.29 18.82
N PHE A 296 -13.85 4.05 18.65
CA PHE A 296 -15.23 3.65 18.91
C PHE A 296 -15.54 3.74 20.41
N ILE A 297 -16.62 4.44 20.73
CA ILE A 297 -17.21 4.54 22.07
C ILE A 297 -18.65 4.04 22.03
N CYS A 298 -19.24 3.78 23.19
CA CYS A 298 -20.63 3.36 23.31
C CYS A 298 -21.42 4.30 24.22
N GLU A 299 -22.63 4.65 23.81
CA GLU A 299 -23.56 5.42 24.61
C GLU A 299 -23.99 4.65 25.87
N ALA A 300 -24.09 5.35 27.00
CA ALA A 300 -24.27 4.75 28.31
C ALA A 300 -25.54 3.89 28.43
N TYR A 301 -26.62 4.23 27.72
CA TYR A 301 -27.88 3.48 27.79
C TYR A 301 -27.72 2.03 27.29
N ALA A 302 -26.83 1.79 26.33
CA ALA A 302 -26.64 0.46 25.76
C ALA A 302 -25.77 -0.44 26.63
N ILE A 303 -25.05 0.13 27.60
CA ILE A 303 -24.15 -0.60 28.50
C ILE A 303 -24.93 -1.26 29.66
N GLN A 304 -26.04 -0.65 30.10
CA GLN A 304 -26.82 -1.12 31.25
C GLN A 304 -27.28 -2.57 31.12
N ASP A 305 -27.63 -2.99 29.91
CA ASP A 305 -28.09 -4.34 29.60
C ASP A 305 -27.01 -5.23 28.97
N ALA A 306 -25.78 -4.73 28.81
CA ALA A 306 -24.71 -5.44 28.13
C ALA A 306 -23.92 -6.37 29.08
N ILE A 307 -23.23 -7.35 28.52
CA ILE A 307 -22.40 -8.29 29.29
C ILE A 307 -21.00 -7.70 29.43
N ASP A 308 -20.50 -7.52 30.65
CA ASP A 308 -19.10 -7.11 30.88
C ASP A 308 -18.16 -8.26 30.47
N ILE A 309 -17.35 -7.98 29.45
CA ILE A 309 -16.37 -8.91 28.87
C ILE A 309 -14.93 -8.38 29.07
N SER A 310 -14.73 -7.42 29.97
CA SER A 310 -13.42 -6.79 30.22
C SER A 310 -12.35 -7.81 30.64
N HIS A 311 -12.76 -8.88 31.33
CA HIS A 311 -11.87 -9.97 31.78
C HIS A 311 -11.26 -10.78 30.62
N PHE A 312 -11.81 -10.71 29.40
CA PHE A 312 -11.19 -11.30 28.22
C PHE A 312 -10.04 -10.45 27.66
N GLY A 313 -9.90 -9.19 28.10
CA GLY A 313 -8.88 -8.26 27.64
C GLY A 313 -9.03 -7.79 26.18
N GLY A 314 -10.02 -8.29 25.43
CA GLY A 314 -10.23 -7.92 24.03
C GLY A 314 -11.37 -8.68 23.36
N TRP A 315 -11.87 -8.13 22.25
CA TRP A 315 -13.02 -8.68 21.52
C TRP A 315 -12.74 -10.06 20.90
N ARG A 316 -11.52 -10.27 20.38
CA ARG A 316 -11.15 -11.55 19.74
C ARG A 316 -11.23 -12.72 20.73
N ALA A 317 -10.68 -12.53 21.93
CA ALA A 317 -10.69 -13.54 22.98
C ALA A 317 -12.12 -13.92 23.40
N TYR A 318 -13.02 -12.94 23.49
CA TYR A 318 -14.45 -13.18 23.74
C TYR A 318 -15.14 -13.96 22.60
N ILE A 319 -14.95 -13.57 21.34
CA ILE A 319 -15.53 -14.32 20.21
C ILE A 319 -15.02 -15.76 20.17
N GLN A 320 -13.74 -15.98 20.49
CA GLN A 320 -13.16 -17.31 20.56
C GLN A 320 -13.82 -18.17 21.67
N SER A 321 -14.12 -17.59 22.83
CA SER A 321 -14.78 -18.34 23.92
C SER A 321 -16.21 -18.75 23.57
N LEU A 322 -16.93 -17.94 22.79
CA LEU A 322 -18.26 -18.31 22.29
C LEU A 322 -18.19 -19.50 21.33
N ASN A 323 -17.20 -19.51 20.44
CA ASN A 323 -17.00 -20.60 19.48
C ASN A 323 -16.60 -21.92 20.17
N GLN A 324 -15.74 -21.86 21.19
CA GLN A 324 -15.38 -23.03 21.99
C GLN A 324 -16.59 -23.59 22.77
N THR A 325 -17.42 -22.70 23.32
CA THR A 325 -18.64 -23.09 24.01
C THR A 325 -19.60 -23.80 23.05
N ALA A 326 -19.83 -23.24 21.86
CA ALA A 326 -20.68 -23.85 20.83
C ALA A 326 -20.17 -25.24 20.40
N GLN A 327 -18.86 -25.42 20.20
CA GLN A 327 -18.27 -26.72 19.86
C GLN A 327 -18.42 -27.75 21.00
N SER A 328 -18.29 -27.32 22.26
CA SER A 328 -18.45 -28.21 23.42
C SER A 328 -19.90 -28.66 23.63
N VAL A 329 -20.89 -27.82 23.30
CA VAL A 329 -22.32 -28.16 23.37
C VAL A 329 -22.71 -29.14 22.25
N VAL A 330 -22.21 -28.92 21.03
CA VAL A 330 -22.42 -29.86 19.91
C VAL A 330 -21.81 -31.22 20.24
N SER A 331 -20.62 -31.25 20.86
CA SER A 331 -19.94 -32.50 21.24
C SER A 331 -20.67 -33.28 22.35
N LYS A 332 -21.38 -32.60 23.26
CA LYS A 332 -22.17 -33.24 24.33
C LYS A 332 -23.52 -33.78 23.87
N ASN A 333 -24.09 -33.22 22.80
CA ASN A 333 -25.43 -33.60 22.31
C ASN A 333 -25.42 -34.79 21.31
N VAL A 334 -24.26 -35.39 21.00
CA VAL A 334 -24.17 -36.63 20.20
C VAL A 334 -24.38 -37.89 21.07
N GLY A 335 -24.69 -37.73 22.36
CA GLY A 335 -24.72 -38.82 23.34
C GLY A 335 -26.09 -39.44 23.66
N GLU A 336 -27.21 -38.92 23.18
CA GLU A 336 -28.53 -39.50 23.48
C GLU A 336 -29.37 -39.71 22.21
N VAL A 337 -29.27 -40.93 21.68
CA VAL A 337 -30.32 -41.52 20.86
C VAL A 337 -31.35 -42.09 21.83
N SER A 338 -32.53 -41.49 21.91
CA SER A 338 -33.67 -42.08 22.60
C SER A 338 -34.20 -43.27 21.77
N ILE A 339 -34.39 -44.40 22.45
CA ILE A 339 -35.04 -45.63 21.94
C ILE A 339 -36.54 -45.39 21.76
#